data_AF-A0A0W0YWF2-F1
#
_entry.id   AF-A0A0W0YWF2-F1
#
_cell.length_a   1.000
_cell.length_b   1.000
_cell.length_c   1.000
_cell.angle_alpha   90.00
_cell.angle_beta   90.00
_cell.angle_gamma   90.00
#
_symmetry.space_group_name_H-M   'P 1'
#
loop_
_entity.id
_entity.type
_entity.pdbx_description
1 polymer ?
#
loop_
_entity_poly.entity_id
_entity_poly.type
_entity_poly.pdbx_seq_one_letter_code
_entity_poly.pdbx_strand_id
1 'polypeptide(L)'
;MTFTAKIAALAGSFLFAGAISAATPNLPACPDAGAIKAQGLSMAEQLLPGMYIAYDVGQYNTEGFWFFGIGPVEAEDENAALVSGNKSLTTLSGQPTAEQDEDGNIYCAYSLSDANMQAYAVEISGSLSKARFRHYFHK
;
A
#
# COMPACT_ATOMS: atom_id res chain seq x y z
N MET A 1 50.53 -29.67 51.72
CA MET A 1 49.13 -29.45 51.30
C MET A 1 48.90 -27.95 51.21
N THR A 2 48.43 -27.45 50.06
CA THR A 2 47.41 -26.39 49.93
C THR A 2 47.28 -26.00 48.45
N PHE A 3 46.20 -26.47 47.82
CA PHE A 3 45.70 -25.93 46.55
C PHE A 3 44.96 -24.62 46.83
N THR A 4 45.26 -23.57 46.08
CA THR A 4 44.45 -22.35 46.06
C THR A 4 44.18 -21.95 44.62
N ALA A 5 43.17 -22.60 44.03
CA ALA A 5 42.50 -22.06 42.86
C ALA A 5 41.77 -20.77 43.25
N LYS A 6 41.95 -19.69 42.47
CA LYS A 6 41.09 -18.52 42.52
C LYS A 6 40.47 -18.33 41.14
N ILE A 7 39.20 -18.69 41.02
CA ILE A 7 38.33 -18.48 39.86
C ILE A 7 37.52 -17.20 40.11
N ALA A 8 37.16 -16.53 39.00
CA ALA A 8 36.12 -15.50 38.84
C ALA A 8 36.53 -14.04 39.18
N ALA A 9 36.08 -13.01 38.45
CA ALA A 9 34.90 -12.90 37.59
C ALA A 9 35.09 -11.87 36.44
N LEU A 10 34.57 -12.17 35.25
CA LEU A 10 34.32 -11.18 34.19
C LEU A 10 33.00 -10.46 34.51
N ALA A 11 33.05 -9.15 34.77
CA ALA A 11 31.87 -8.30 34.88
C ALA A 11 31.67 -7.55 33.55
N GLY A 12 30.84 -8.12 32.66
CA GLY A 12 30.34 -7.44 31.47
C GLY A 12 29.01 -6.76 31.77
N SER A 13 29.00 -5.44 31.89
CA SER A 13 27.76 -4.65 31.97
C SER A 13 27.29 -4.33 30.55
N PHE A 14 26.32 -5.10 30.04
CA PHE A 14 25.56 -4.71 28.85
C PHE A 14 24.57 -3.62 29.23
N LEU A 15 24.89 -2.37 28.87
CA LEU A 15 23.95 -1.26 28.94
C LEU A 15 22.98 -1.36 27.76
N PHE A 16 21.89 -2.12 27.92
CA PHE A 16 20.72 -2.00 27.05
C PHE A 16 19.90 -0.79 27.52
N ALA A 17 20.29 0.41 27.09
CA ALA A 17 19.39 1.55 27.12
C ALA A 17 18.43 1.39 25.93
N GLY A 18 17.26 0.80 26.20
CA GLY A 18 16.19 0.65 25.24
C GLY A 18 15.74 2.02 24.74
N ALA A 19 15.88 2.27 23.45
CA ALA A 19 15.21 3.37 22.79
C ALA A 19 13.70 3.16 22.97
N ILE A 20 13.06 4.07 23.69
CA ILE A 20 11.61 4.13 23.83
C ILE A 20 11.09 4.58 22.45
N SER A 21 10.76 3.62 21.58
CA SER A 21 10.09 3.93 20.32
C SER A 21 8.71 4.47 20.69
N ALA A 22 8.48 5.76 20.42
CA ALA A 22 7.15 6.33 20.45
C ALA A 22 6.25 5.46 19.57
N ALA A 23 5.16 4.95 20.15
CA ALA A 23 4.14 4.23 19.41
C ALA A 23 3.42 5.21 18.47
N THR A 24 4.01 5.47 17.29
CA THR A 24 3.22 5.80 16.12
C THR A 24 2.15 4.71 16.00
N PRO A 25 0.87 5.06 15.77
CA PRO A 25 -0.11 4.05 15.40
C PRO A 25 0.52 3.23 14.27
N ASN A 26 0.67 1.91 14.47
CA ASN A 26 1.29 1.03 13.48
C ASN A 26 0.33 0.97 12.28
N LEU A 27 0.46 1.93 11.37
CA LEU A 27 -0.23 1.90 10.10
C LEU A 27 0.18 0.63 9.35
N PRO A 28 -0.75 -0.01 8.61
CA PRO A 28 -0.46 -1.21 7.86
C PRO A 28 0.65 -0.95 6.84
N ALA A 29 1.39 -2.00 6.48
CA ALA A 29 2.34 -1.92 5.40
C ALA A 29 1.63 -1.60 4.07
N CYS A 30 2.21 -0.71 3.27
CA CYS A 30 1.70 -0.41 1.95
C CYS A 30 1.81 -1.62 1.00
N PRO A 31 0.89 -1.75 0.03
CA PRO A 31 0.98 -2.71 -1.06
C PRO A 31 2.34 -2.72 -1.77
N ASP A 32 2.82 -3.92 -2.09
CA ASP A 32 4.02 -4.06 -2.91
C ASP A 32 3.71 -3.69 -4.36
N ALA A 33 4.50 -2.78 -4.94
CA ALA A 33 4.34 -2.36 -6.33
C ALA A 33 4.53 -3.54 -7.30
N GLY A 34 5.40 -4.50 -6.98
CA GLY A 34 5.57 -5.73 -7.77
C GLY A 34 4.32 -6.60 -7.77
N ALA A 35 3.67 -6.77 -6.61
CA ALA A 35 2.41 -7.50 -6.48
C ALA A 35 1.27 -6.81 -7.24
N ILE A 36 1.16 -5.48 -7.16
CA ILE A 36 0.20 -4.70 -7.95
C ILE A 36 0.42 -4.93 -9.45
N LYS A 37 1.67 -4.82 -9.92
CA LYS A 37 2.02 -5.07 -11.34
C LYS A 37 1.67 -6.48 -11.79
N ALA A 38 1.94 -7.48 -10.96
CA ALA A 38 1.70 -8.88 -11.28
C ALA A 38 0.20 -9.21 -11.35
N GLN A 39 -0.61 -8.57 -10.50
CA GLN A 39 -2.07 -8.75 -10.50
C GLN A 39 -2.74 -8.00 -11.67
N GLY A 40 -2.27 -6.80 -12.00
CA GLY A 40 -2.86 -5.96 -13.04
C GLY A 40 -4.10 -5.20 -12.56
N LEU A 41 -4.65 -4.37 -13.45
CA LEU A 41 -5.94 -3.71 -13.26
C LEU A 41 -7.03 -4.51 -13.98
N SER A 42 -8.22 -4.62 -13.37
CA SER A 42 -9.32 -5.43 -13.90
C SER A 42 -10.59 -4.63 -14.21
N MET A 43 -10.70 -3.41 -13.68
CA MET A 43 -11.86 -2.54 -13.81
C MET A 43 -11.44 -1.13 -14.23
N ALA A 44 -12.36 -0.42 -14.88
CA ALA A 44 -12.23 1.01 -15.12
C ALA A 44 -13.61 1.68 -15.01
N GLU A 45 -13.64 2.92 -14.54
CA GLU A 45 -14.87 3.69 -14.37
C GLU A 45 -14.67 5.12 -14.83
N GLN A 46 -15.68 5.70 -15.46
CA GLN A 46 -15.65 7.09 -15.91
C GLN A 46 -15.86 8.05 -14.73
N LEU A 47 -14.88 8.92 -14.48
CA LEU A 47 -15.00 9.98 -13.47
C LEU A 47 -15.65 11.24 -14.05
N LEU A 48 -15.24 11.61 -15.26
CA LEU A 48 -15.71 12.77 -16.01
C LEU A 48 -15.75 12.40 -17.51
N PRO A 49 -16.47 13.15 -18.37
CA PRO A 49 -16.47 12.85 -19.80
C PRO A 49 -15.05 12.74 -20.38
N GLY A 50 -14.70 11.57 -20.88
CA GLY A 50 -13.38 11.25 -21.43
C GLY A 50 -12.26 10.99 -20.41
N MET A 51 -12.53 11.04 -19.10
CA MET A 51 -11.54 10.77 -18.04
C MET A 51 -11.99 9.65 -17.12
N TYR A 52 -11.10 8.70 -16.91
CA TYR A 52 -11.37 7.43 -16.24
C TYR A 52 -10.41 7.19 -15.08
N ILE A 53 -10.81 6.32 -14.18
CA ILE A 53 -9.90 5.64 -13.24
C ILE A 53 -9.85 4.17 -13.62
N ALA A 54 -8.65 3.61 -13.76
CA ALA A 54 -8.46 2.17 -13.90
C ALA A 54 -8.01 1.62 -12.54
N TYR A 55 -8.62 0.53 -12.07
CA TYR A 55 -8.42 0.07 -10.70
C TYR A 55 -8.58 -1.46 -10.56
N ASP A 56 -8.16 -1.94 -9.39
CA ASP A 56 -8.42 -3.29 -8.92
C ASP A 56 -8.44 -3.34 -7.39
N VAL A 57 -8.92 -4.46 -6.84
CA VAL A 57 -8.93 -4.70 -5.40
C VAL A 57 -8.17 -5.98 -5.06
N GLY A 58 -7.17 -5.85 -4.19
CA GLY A 58 -6.28 -6.97 -3.86
C GLY A 58 -5.60 -6.80 -2.52
N GLN A 59 -4.91 -7.84 -2.06
CA GLN A 59 -4.11 -7.79 -0.85
C GLN A 59 -2.69 -7.28 -1.10
N TYR A 60 -2.16 -7.53 -2.30
CA TYR A 60 -0.85 -7.03 -2.76
C TYR A 60 0.30 -7.26 -1.77
N ASN A 61 0.39 -8.48 -1.23
CA ASN A 61 1.36 -8.90 -0.20
C ASN A 61 1.24 -8.17 1.15
N THR A 62 0.06 -7.65 1.48
CA THR A 62 -0.27 -7.12 2.81
C THR A 62 -1.30 -8.00 3.51
N GLU A 63 -1.56 -7.73 4.80
CA GLU A 63 -2.60 -8.44 5.57
C GLU A 63 -4.03 -7.98 5.20
N GLY A 64 -4.17 -6.73 4.73
CA GLY A 64 -5.44 -6.08 4.41
C GLY A 64 -5.80 -6.13 2.92
N PHE A 65 -7.04 -5.75 2.60
CA PHE A 65 -7.44 -5.49 1.21
C PHE A 65 -7.27 -4.01 0.90
N TRP A 66 -6.88 -3.71 -0.34
CA TRP A 66 -6.64 -2.37 -0.82
C TRP A 66 -7.39 -2.16 -2.11
N PHE A 67 -8.00 -0.99 -2.25
CA PHE A 67 -8.38 -0.45 -3.54
C PHE A 67 -7.15 0.21 -4.15
N PHE A 68 -6.65 -0.30 -5.26
CA PHE A 68 -5.57 0.33 -6.00
C PHE A 68 -6.09 0.94 -7.29
N GLY A 69 -5.83 2.22 -7.51
CA GLY A 69 -6.30 2.95 -8.68
C GLY A 69 -5.22 3.80 -9.34
N ILE A 70 -5.30 3.92 -10.67
CA ILE A 70 -4.51 4.83 -11.50
C ILE A 70 -5.46 5.77 -12.24
N GLY A 71 -5.19 7.07 -12.14
CA GLY A 71 -5.92 8.08 -12.91
C GLY A 71 -5.48 9.52 -12.62
N PRO A 72 -6.05 10.50 -13.32
CA PRO A 72 -7.02 10.34 -14.40
C PRO A 72 -6.39 9.73 -15.66
N VAL A 73 -7.13 8.87 -16.34
CA VAL A 73 -6.77 8.27 -17.64
C VAL A 73 -7.68 8.83 -18.71
N GLU A 74 -7.12 9.54 -19.69
CA GLU A 74 -7.88 9.99 -20.86
C GLU A 74 -8.14 8.80 -21.81
N ALA A 75 -9.40 8.55 -22.13
CA ALA A 75 -9.81 7.44 -22.99
C ALA A 75 -11.18 7.67 -23.64
N GLU A 76 -11.48 6.88 -24.68
CA GLU A 76 -12.78 6.91 -25.36
C GLU A 76 -13.86 6.07 -24.66
N ASP A 77 -13.43 5.01 -23.96
CA ASP A 77 -14.29 4.11 -23.17
C ASP A 77 -13.51 3.44 -22.03
N GLU A 78 -14.22 2.68 -21.20
CA GLU A 78 -13.65 1.96 -20.04
C GLU A 78 -12.60 0.93 -20.44
N ASN A 79 -12.78 0.26 -21.58
CA ASN A 79 -11.84 -0.76 -22.04
C ASN A 79 -10.51 -0.13 -22.49
N ALA A 80 -10.58 0.98 -23.22
CA ALA A 80 -9.41 1.79 -23.59
C ALA A 80 -8.71 2.34 -22.34
N ALA A 81 -9.46 2.81 -21.34
CA ALA A 81 -8.92 3.23 -20.06
C ALA A 81 -8.21 2.09 -19.32
N LEU A 82 -8.82 0.90 -19.29
CA LEU A 82 -8.25 -0.28 -18.64
C LEU A 82 -6.94 -0.73 -19.30
N VAL A 83 -6.89 -0.73 -20.64
CA VAL A 83 -5.67 -1.03 -21.41
C VAL A 83 -4.57 0.00 -21.11
N SER A 84 -4.92 1.29 -21.10
CA SER A 84 -3.97 2.37 -20.81
C SER A 84 -3.46 2.30 -19.37
N GLY A 85 -4.34 2.09 -18.39
CA GLY A 85 -3.98 1.93 -16.98
C GLY A 85 -3.03 0.74 -16.75
N ASN A 86 -3.32 -0.42 -17.35
CA ASN A 86 -2.43 -1.59 -17.29
C ASN A 86 -1.08 -1.33 -17.95
N LYS A 87 -1.03 -0.55 -19.04
CA LYS A 87 0.24 -0.13 -19.64
C LYS A 87 1.05 0.75 -18.68
N SER A 88 0.40 1.66 -17.97
CA SER A 88 1.04 2.55 -16.98
C SER A 88 1.66 1.79 -15.80
N LEU A 89 1.11 0.63 -15.41
CA LEU A 89 1.69 -0.24 -14.38
C LEU A 89 3.14 -0.62 -14.65
N THR A 90 3.57 -0.71 -15.91
CA THR A 90 4.97 -1.02 -16.24
C THR A 90 5.95 -0.02 -15.59
N THR A 91 5.51 1.22 -15.40
CA THR A 91 6.28 2.33 -14.82
C THR A 91 6.00 2.58 -13.35
N LEU A 92 5.05 1.85 -12.74
CA LEU A 92 4.73 1.97 -11.32
C LEU A 92 5.96 1.71 -10.47
N SER A 93 6.22 2.59 -9.52
CA SER A 93 7.40 2.49 -8.66
C SER A 93 7.15 3.16 -7.31
N GLY A 94 8.08 2.96 -6.38
CA GLY A 94 8.02 3.50 -5.03
C GLY A 94 7.98 2.41 -3.98
N GLN A 95 8.34 2.82 -2.76
CA GLN A 95 8.16 2.05 -1.52
C GLN A 95 7.50 3.00 -0.52
N PRO A 96 6.21 3.31 -0.71
CA PRO A 96 5.54 4.31 0.11
C PRO A 96 5.43 3.87 1.57
N THR A 97 5.37 4.86 2.44
CA THR A 97 4.92 4.67 3.82
C THR A 97 3.44 5.00 3.87
N ALA A 98 2.67 4.24 4.65
CA ALA A 98 1.24 4.50 4.77
C ALA A 98 1.01 5.84 5.46
N GLU A 99 0.03 6.58 4.97
CA GLU A 99 -0.43 7.86 5.49
C GLU A 99 -1.90 7.77 5.85
N GLN A 100 -2.38 8.66 6.70
CA GLN A 100 -3.79 8.77 7.05
C GLN A 100 -4.30 10.15 6.64
N ASP A 101 -5.42 10.18 5.91
CA ASP A 101 -6.09 11.44 5.54
C ASP A 101 -6.92 12.02 6.69
N GLU A 102 -7.53 13.20 6.47
CA GLU A 102 -8.37 13.87 7.46
C GLU A 102 -9.63 13.08 7.84
N ASP A 103 -10.09 12.19 6.96
CA ASP A 103 -11.26 11.32 7.15
C ASP A 103 -10.90 9.99 7.83
N GLY A 104 -9.62 9.77 8.14
CA GLY A 104 -9.11 8.58 8.79
C GLY A 104 -8.82 7.41 7.85
N ASN A 105 -8.93 7.60 6.53
CA ASN A 105 -8.59 6.56 5.56
C ASN A 105 -7.07 6.43 5.45
N ILE A 106 -6.62 5.19 5.39
CA ILE A 106 -5.21 4.87 5.24
C ILE A 106 -4.91 4.71 3.75
N TYR A 107 -3.90 5.43 3.25
CA TYR A 107 -3.54 5.41 1.84
C TYR A 107 -2.02 5.36 1.63
N CYS A 108 -1.64 4.95 0.43
CA CYS A 108 -0.26 4.86 -0.04
C CYS A 108 -0.17 5.44 -1.44
N ALA A 109 0.70 6.42 -1.65
CA ALA A 109 0.92 7.06 -2.95
C ALA A 109 2.10 6.43 -3.69
N TYR A 110 1.94 6.15 -4.98
CA TYR A 110 2.97 5.55 -5.84
C TYR A 110 3.37 6.51 -6.95
N SER A 111 4.55 6.29 -7.50
CA SER A 111 5.07 7.07 -8.62
C SER A 111 4.82 6.35 -9.95
N LEU A 112 4.43 7.14 -10.96
CA LEU A 112 4.36 6.75 -12.36
C LEU A 112 5.33 7.61 -13.17
N SER A 113 5.70 7.17 -14.38
CA SER A 113 6.53 8.01 -15.26
C SER A 113 5.76 9.19 -15.85
N ASP A 114 4.44 9.06 -15.99
CA ASP A 114 3.57 10.13 -16.46
C ASP A 114 3.11 10.98 -15.28
N ALA A 115 3.54 12.23 -15.24
CA ALA A 115 3.20 13.18 -14.18
C ALA A 115 1.73 13.63 -14.18
N ASN A 116 0.98 13.36 -15.26
CA ASN A 116 -0.45 13.67 -15.34
C ASN A 116 -1.32 12.58 -14.73
N MET A 117 -0.75 11.39 -14.47
CA MET A 117 -1.43 10.29 -13.80
C MET A 117 -0.92 10.15 -12.36
N GLN A 118 -1.84 9.75 -11.49
CA GLN A 118 -1.56 9.47 -10.09
C GLN A 118 -1.92 8.02 -9.80
N ALA A 119 -1.23 7.42 -8.83
CA ALA A 119 -1.45 6.05 -8.41
C ALA A 119 -1.56 5.99 -6.89
N TYR A 120 -2.67 5.45 -6.39
CA TYR A 120 -2.92 5.34 -4.96
C TYR A 120 -3.47 3.97 -4.60
N ALA A 121 -3.07 3.47 -3.44
CA ALA A 121 -3.77 2.39 -2.75
C ALA A 121 -4.48 2.95 -1.52
N VAL A 122 -5.74 2.61 -1.32
CA VAL A 122 -6.52 2.98 -0.12
C VAL A 122 -6.97 1.71 0.59
N GLU A 123 -6.69 1.61 1.88
CA GLU A 123 -7.00 0.42 2.68
C GLU A 123 -8.52 0.27 2.85
N ILE A 124 -9.01 -0.94 2.63
CA ILE A 124 -10.41 -1.31 2.83
C ILE A 124 -10.53 -2.02 4.18
N SER A 125 -10.70 -1.25 5.26
CA SER A 125 -10.76 -1.77 6.62
C SER A 125 -12.12 -2.43 6.98
N GLY A 126 -12.02 -3.46 7.83
CA GLY A 126 -12.94 -4.61 7.96
C GLY A 126 -14.45 -4.36 8.18
N SER A 127 -14.91 -3.21 8.67
CA SER A 127 -16.37 -3.01 8.92
C SER A 127 -17.15 -2.50 7.71
N LEU A 128 -16.47 -1.88 6.73
CA LEU A 128 -17.05 -1.36 5.49
C LEU A 128 -16.77 -2.27 4.27
N SER A 129 -16.07 -3.38 4.50
CA SER A 129 -15.08 -3.95 3.58
C SER A 129 -15.52 -4.95 2.50
N LYS A 130 -16.82 -5.12 2.22
CA LYS A 130 -17.23 -5.99 1.09
C LYS A 130 -18.66 -5.74 0.64
N ALA A 131 -19.57 -5.60 1.60
CA ALA A 131 -20.99 -5.39 1.33
C ALA A 131 -21.29 -4.01 0.74
N ARG A 132 -20.65 -2.96 1.26
CA ARG A 132 -20.83 -1.58 0.78
C ARG A 132 -20.16 -1.36 -0.58
N PHE A 133 -18.97 -1.94 -0.76
CA PHE A 133 -18.25 -1.89 -2.03
C PHE A 133 -19.06 -2.56 -3.16
N ARG A 134 -19.54 -3.81 -2.97
CA ARG A 134 -20.44 -4.44 -3.95
C ARG A 134 -21.69 -3.62 -4.27
N HIS A 135 -22.25 -2.90 -3.29
CA HIS A 135 -23.45 -2.08 -3.49
C HIS A 135 -23.19 -0.82 -4.34
N TYR A 136 -22.00 -0.22 -4.23
CA TYR A 136 -21.64 0.98 -5.01
C TYR A 136 -21.25 0.66 -6.46
N PHE A 137 -20.64 -0.50 -6.71
CA PHE A 137 -20.12 -0.86 -8.04
C PHE A 137 -20.99 -1.89 -8.81
N HIS A 138 -22.09 -2.38 -8.23
CA HIS A 138 -23.14 -3.12 -8.96
C HIS A 138 -24.35 -2.23 -9.27
N LYS A 139 -24.15 -1.13 -10.00
CA LYS A 139 -25.27 -0.39 -10.58
C LYS A 139 -25.07 -0.10 -12.05
#